data_AF-A0A527ZEB8-F1
#
_entry.id   AF-A0A527ZEB8-F1
#
_cell.length_a   1.000
_cell.length_b   1.000
_cell.length_c   1.000
_cell.angle_alpha   90.00
_cell.angle_beta   90.00
_cell.angle_gamma   90.00
#
_symmetry.space_group_name_H-M   'P 1'
#
loop_
_entity.id
_entity.type
_entity.pdbx_description
1 polymer ?
#
loop_
_entity_poly.entity_id
_entity_poly.type
_entity_poly.pdbx_seq_one_letter_code
_entity_poly.pdbx_strand_id
1 'polypeptide(L)'
;SLLERDRLLKNAPHYVAPLPTTVPIFDLFSGMANGAVRFLGLSRRPGRRGALVIKTGLAMYDFFTAARRVVPTHKFRSRAETLKVWPAINPAIRNSATYYDAWVSHPERLGTEMLRDTMKEKPSARALNYARVSLGDASLVLYDRLSGETVAVKPRLVVNATGGWIDLTNSAIGAVAPKLMGGTKGSHLIVDNRELHDALDGHMIYYENEDGRICILFPYLGKVLVGSTDIRVDDPDQARCEDDERQYIRQSLSFVFPEIEIADTDIVFQFTGVRPLPISQDSFTGRIPRDHFCELIEGAG
;
A
#
# COMPACT_ATOMS: atom_id res chain seq x y z
N SER A 1 -1.93 -7.56 7.51
CA SER A 1 -2.25 -8.49 8.61
C SER A 1 -3.70 -8.91 8.51
N LEU A 2 -4.02 -10.20 8.52
CA LEU A 2 -5.41 -10.70 8.37
C LEU A 2 -6.28 -10.39 9.59
N LEU A 3 -5.68 -10.49 10.78
CA LEU A 3 -6.37 -10.17 12.03
C LEU A 3 -6.83 -8.71 12.06
N GLU A 4 -5.96 -7.79 11.62
CA GLU A 4 -6.29 -6.36 11.58
C GLU A 4 -7.34 -6.04 10.51
N ARG A 5 -7.31 -6.72 9.36
CA ARG A 5 -8.38 -6.61 8.37
C ARG A 5 -9.74 -6.96 8.98
N ASP A 6 -9.83 -8.09 9.66
CA ASP A 6 -11.08 -8.58 10.24
C ASP A 6 -11.57 -7.64 11.37
N ARG A 7 -10.64 -7.07 12.15
CA ARG A 7 -10.94 -6.04 13.15
C ARG A 7 -11.47 -4.76 12.51
N LEU A 8 -10.85 -4.27 11.44
CA LEU A 8 -11.30 -3.06 10.74
C LEU A 8 -12.66 -3.23 10.08
N LEU A 9 -12.93 -4.39 9.47
CA LEU A 9 -14.25 -4.73 8.94
C LEU A 9 -15.34 -4.68 10.02
N LYS A 10 -15.01 -5.05 11.26
CA LYS A 10 -15.94 -5.01 12.39
C LYS A 10 -16.06 -3.62 13.02
N ASN A 11 -14.96 -2.91 13.17
CA ASN A 11 -14.87 -1.67 13.96
C ASN A 11 -15.19 -0.41 13.13
N ALA A 12 -14.97 -0.44 11.82
CA ALA A 12 -15.23 0.69 10.93
C ALA A 12 -16.02 0.25 9.66
N PRO A 13 -17.16 -0.46 9.80
CA PRO A 13 -17.93 -0.97 8.67
C PRO A 13 -18.50 0.14 7.76
N HIS A 14 -18.56 1.38 8.26
CA HIS A 14 -18.96 2.56 7.49
C HIS A 14 -17.90 3.02 6.47
N TYR A 15 -16.63 2.59 6.62
CA TYR A 15 -15.57 2.88 5.64
C TYR A 15 -14.88 1.65 5.08
N VAL A 16 -14.98 0.51 5.75
CA VAL A 16 -14.23 -0.71 5.42
C VAL A 16 -15.19 -1.78 4.94
N ALA A 17 -14.98 -2.25 3.71
CA ALA A 17 -15.79 -3.28 3.09
C ALA A 17 -14.91 -4.40 2.50
N PRO A 18 -15.40 -5.65 2.42
CA PRO A 18 -14.71 -6.71 1.70
C PRO A 18 -14.49 -6.34 0.23
N LEU A 19 -13.29 -6.58 -0.28
CA LEU A 19 -12.92 -6.37 -1.67
C LEU A 19 -12.54 -7.72 -2.29
N PRO A 20 -13.28 -8.22 -3.30
CA PRO A 20 -12.88 -9.43 -3.99
C PRO A 20 -11.66 -9.13 -4.86
N THR A 21 -10.59 -9.88 -4.65
CA THR A 21 -9.27 -9.67 -5.25
C THR A 21 -8.90 -10.86 -6.12
N THR A 22 -8.81 -10.63 -7.42
CA THR A 22 -8.47 -11.63 -8.43
C THR A 22 -7.02 -11.52 -8.85
N VAL A 23 -6.30 -12.63 -8.77
CA VAL A 23 -4.95 -12.80 -9.29
C VAL A 23 -5.01 -13.51 -10.63
N PRO A 24 -4.67 -12.85 -11.76
CA PRO A 24 -4.55 -13.51 -13.05
C PRO A 24 -3.26 -14.33 -13.13
N ILE A 25 -3.37 -15.54 -13.67
CA ILE A 25 -2.28 -16.52 -13.70
C ILE A 25 -2.01 -16.88 -15.15
N PHE A 26 -0.82 -16.51 -15.63
CA PHE A 26 -0.41 -16.71 -17.03
C PHE A 26 0.51 -17.92 -17.20
N ASP A 27 1.12 -18.39 -16.10
CA ASP A 27 2.05 -19.51 -16.10
C ASP A 27 1.55 -20.65 -15.19
N LEU A 28 1.66 -21.89 -15.67
CA LEU A 28 1.22 -23.07 -14.93
C LEU A 28 2.30 -23.58 -13.94
N PHE A 29 3.58 -23.51 -14.33
CA PHE A 29 4.69 -24.20 -13.64
C PHE A 29 5.86 -23.28 -13.19
N SER A 30 5.84 -22.00 -13.52
CA SER A 30 6.93 -21.03 -13.26
C SER A 30 7.38 -20.96 -11.79
N GLY A 31 6.48 -21.22 -10.84
CA GLY A 31 6.78 -21.19 -9.41
C GLY A 31 7.71 -22.32 -8.92
N MET A 32 7.70 -23.50 -9.56
CA MET A 32 8.55 -24.63 -9.17
C MET A 32 9.96 -24.51 -9.73
N ALA A 33 10.10 -24.08 -10.99
CA ALA A 33 11.40 -23.85 -11.63
C ALA A 33 12.14 -22.66 -10.98
N ASN A 34 11.45 -21.54 -10.72
CA ASN A 34 12.05 -20.40 -10.02
C ASN A 34 12.39 -20.72 -8.55
N GLY A 35 11.64 -21.62 -7.90
CA GLY A 35 11.96 -22.15 -6.58
C GLY A 35 13.26 -22.96 -6.56
N ALA A 36 13.48 -23.82 -7.55
CA ALA A 36 14.71 -24.58 -7.71
C ALA A 36 15.91 -23.69 -8.08
N VAL A 37 15.75 -22.73 -8.99
CA VAL A 37 16.79 -21.75 -9.37
C VAL A 37 17.17 -20.85 -8.19
N ARG A 38 16.21 -20.52 -7.31
CA ARG A 38 16.46 -19.81 -6.04
C ARG A 38 17.17 -20.67 -5.00
N PHE A 39 16.77 -21.93 -4.86
CA PHE A 39 17.46 -22.90 -4.00
C PHE A 39 18.93 -23.08 -4.45
N LEU A 40 19.19 -22.97 -5.75
CA LEU A 40 20.54 -22.99 -6.35
C LEU A 40 21.24 -21.63 -6.37
N GLY A 41 20.63 -20.55 -5.85
CA GLY A 41 21.24 -19.21 -5.76
C GLY A 41 21.41 -18.44 -7.08
N LEU A 42 20.85 -18.94 -8.19
CA LEU A 42 21.09 -18.46 -9.55
C LEU A 42 20.17 -17.30 -9.99
N SER A 43 19.15 -16.94 -9.20
CA SER A 43 18.32 -15.76 -9.46
C SER A 43 17.82 -15.10 -8.19
N ARG A 44 17.96 -13.77 -8.15
CA ARG A 44 17.45 -12.89 -7.10
C ARG A 44 16.27 -12.04 -7.56
N ARG A 45 15.47 -12.42 -8.57
CA ARG A 45 14.21 -11.69 -8.90
C ARG A 45 12.98 -12.47 -8.40
N PRO A 46 11.93 -11.81 -7.88
CA PRO A 46 10.62 -12.47 -7.77
C PRO A 46 10.18 -12.91 -9.17
N GLY A 47 9.47 -14.03 -9.26
CA GLY A 47 8.91 -14.49 -10.51
C GLY A 47 7.49 -14.96 -10.28
N ARG A 48 6.69 -14.84 -11.33
CA ARG A 48 5.26 -15.19 -11.35
C ARG A 48 5.03 -16.56 -10.75
N ARG A 49 4.10 -16.66 -9.80
CA ARG A 49 3.77 -17.93 -9.12
C ARG A 49 2.84 -18.76 -10.00
N GLY A 50 3.15 -20.05 -10.14
CA GLY A 50 2.33 -20.97 -10.92
C GLY A 50 0.99 -21.30 -10.25
N ALA A 51 0.01 -21.72 -11.06
CA ALA A 51 -1.34 -22.08 -10.65
C ALA A 51 -1.42 -23.02 -9.44
N LEU A 52 -0.57 -24.06 -9.39
CA LEU A 52 -0.57 -25.05 -8.30
C LEU A 52 -0.14 -24.43 -6.96
N VAL A 53 0.91 -23.60 -6.98
CA VAL A 53 1.41 -22.92 -5.77
C VAL A 53 0.37 -21.95 -5.23
N ILE A 54 -0.30 -21.20 -6.11
CA ILE A 54 -1.36 -20.26 -5.73
C ILE A 54 -2.55 -21.01 -5.13
N LYS A 55 -3.02 -22.08 -5.79
CA LYS A 55 -4.15 -22.88 -5.29
C LYS A 55 -3.85 -23.49 -3.92
N THR A 56 -2.67 -24.08 -3.73
CA THR A 56 -2.29 -24.67 -2.43
C THR A 56 -2.16 -23.60 -1.35
N GLY A 57 -1.53 -22.45 -1.66
CA GLY A 57 -1.41 -21.34 -0.72
C GLY A 57 -2.77 -20.78 -0.27
N LEU A 58 -3.71 -20.63 -1.21
CA LEU A 58 -5.07 -20.18 -0.90
C LEU A 58 -5.91 -21.22 -0.16
N ALA A 59 -5.73 -22.52 -0.46
CA ALA A 59 -6.37 -23.58 0.30
C ALA A 59 -5.87 -23.63 1.76
N MET A 60 -4.56 -23.50 1.97
CA MET A 60 -3.97 -23.35 3.31
C MET A 60 -4.51 -22.11 4.01
N TYR A 61 -4.60 -20.98 3.31
CA TYR A 61 -5.15 -19.73 3.83
C TYR A 61 -6.60 -19.89 4.31
N ASP A 62 -7.47 -20.50 3.51
CA ASP A 62 -8.87 -20.74 3.86
C ASP A 62 -9.02 -21.70 5.04
N PHE A 63 -8.10 -22.66 5.17
CA PHE A 63 -8.05 -23.59 6.29
C PHE A 63 -7.65 -22.87 7.59
N PHE A 64 -6.57 -22.08 7.59
CA PHE A 64 -6.12 -21.36 8.78
C PHE A 64 -7.09 -20.28 9.25
N THR A 65 -7.89 -19.70 8.34
CA THR A 65 -8.86 -18.64 8.67
C THR A 65 -10.27 -19.19 8.97
N ALA A 66 -10.50 -20.49 8.82
CA ALA A 66 -11.85 -21.09 8.89
C ALA A 66 -12.61 -20.75 10.19
N ALA A 67 -11.93 -20.75 11.33
CA ALA A 67 -12.56 -20.51 12.64
C ALA A 67 -12.96 -19.04 12.90
N ARG A 68 -12.43 -18.09 12.11
CA ARG A 68 -12.65 -16.63 12.31
C ARG A 68 -13.10 -15.96 11.02
N ARG A 69 -13.70 -16.73 10.10
CA ARG A 69 -13.98 -16.30 8.73
C ARG A 69 -15.03 -15.21 8.69
N VAL A 70 -14.63 -14.02 8.25
CA VAL A 70 -15.52 -12.86 8.01
C VAL A 70 -15.79 -12.59 6.52
N VAL A 71 -15.11 -13.31 5.63
CA VAL A 71 -15.21 -13.19 4.17
C VAL A 71 -15.33 -14.56 3.49
N PRO A 72 -15.88 -14.67 2.26
CA PRO A 72 -16.00 -15.95 1.56
C PRO A 72 -14.65 -16.64 1.28
N THR A 73 -14.69 -17.95 1.01
CA THR A 73 -13.52 -18.74 0.59
C THR A 73 -13.02 -18.35 -0.79
N HIS A 74 -11.77 -18.72 -1.09
CA HIS A 74 -11.21 -18.47 -2.41
C HIS A 74 -11.97 -19.20 -3.52
N LYS A 75 -11.99 -18.60 -4.71
CA LYS A 75 -12.51 -19.19 -5.95
C LYS A 75 -11.38 -19.34 -6.95
N PHE A 76 -11.07 -20.58 -7.33
CA PHE A 76 -10.11 -20.87 -8.39
C PHE A 76 -10.86 -21.19 -9.68
N ARG A 77 -10.55 -20.48 -10.77
CA ARG A 77 -11.21 -20.64 -12.07
C ARG A 77 -10.24 -21.11 -13.14
N SER A 78 -10.71 -21.98 -14.02
CA SER A 78 -10.06 -22.32 -15.29
C SER A 78 -10.08 -21.13 -16.25
N ARG A 79 -9.22 -21.13 -17.28
CA ARG A 79 -9.24 -20.13 -18.35
C ARG A 79 -10.65 -19.86 -18.88
N ALA A 80 -11.41 -20.91 -19.19
CA ALA A 80 -12.74 -20.78 -19.76
C ALA A 80 -13.74 -20.12 -18.79
N GLU A 81 -13.66 -20.42 -17.50
CA GLU A 81 -14.48 -19.77 -16.48
C GLU A 81 -14.05 -18.33 -16.23
N THR A 82 -12.74 -18.05 -16.25
CA THR A 82 -12.19 -16.70 -16.11
C THR A 82 -12.65 -15.79 -17.24
N LEU A 83 -12.53 -16.22 -18.49
CA LEU A 83 -12.93 -15.44 -19.66
C LEU A 83 -14.45 -15.24 -19.78
N LYS A 84 -15.26 -16.06 -19.09
CA LYS A 84 -16.70 -15.81 -18.97
C LYS A 84 -17.02 -14.65 -18.02
N VAL A 85 -16.22 -14.46 -16.98
CA VAL A 85 -16.40 -13.38 -15.99
C VAL A 85 -15.74 -12.09 -16.48
N TRP A 86 -14.51 -12.19 -16.99
CA TRP A 86 -13.71 -11.06 -17.48
C TRP A 86 -13.33 -11.29 -18.94
N PRO A 87 -14.23 -11.00 -19.90
CA PRO A 87 -13.96 -11.26 -21.32
C PRO A 87 -12.84 -10.39 -21.89
N ALA A 88 -12.66 -9.17 -21.37
CA ALA A 88 -11.63 -8.23 -21.81
C ALA A 88 -10.24 -8.49 -21.18
N ILE A 89 -10.14 -9.39 -20.19
CA ILE A 89 -8.84 -9.71 -19.58
C ILE A 89 -7.95 -10.40 -20.60
N ASN A 90 -6.64 -10.18 -20.49
CA ASN A 90 -5.66 -10.72 -21.42
C ASN A 90 -5.87 -12.22 -21.69
N PRO A 91 -6.15 -12.63 -22.94
CA PRO A 91 -6.57 -13.99 -23.29
C PRO A 91 -5.45 -15.04 -23.15
N ALA A 92 -4.21 -14.61 -22.94
CA ALA A 92 -3.08 -15.47 -22.59
C ALA A 92 -3.19 -16.05 -21.17
N ILE A 93 -4.15 -15.57 -20.35
CA ILE A 93 -4.44 -16.10 -19.03
C ILE A 93 -4.73 -17.62 -19.07
N ARG A 94 -4.19 -18.34 -18.09
CA ARG A 94 -4.39 -19.78 -17.91
C ARG A 94 -5.42 -20.08 -16.83
N ASN A 95 -5.39 -19.31 -15.75
CA ASN A 95 -6.27 -19.45 -14.60
C ASN A 95 -6.44 -18.10 -13.91
N SER A 96 -7.41 -18.01 -13.00
CA SER A 96 -7.49 -16.92 -12.05
C SER A 96 -7.86 -17.43 -10.68
N ALA A 97 -7.34 -16.79 -9.63
CA ALA A 97 -7.73 -17.07 -8.26
C ALA A 97 -8.29 -15.81 -7.61
N THR A 98 -9.53 -15.86 -7.14
CA THR A 98 -10.15 -14.77 -6.37
C THR A 98 -10.10 -15.12 -4.89
N TYR A 99 -9.54 -14.23 -4.08
CA TYR A 99 -9.66 -14.24 -2.62
C TYR A 99 -10.31 -12.94 -2.16
N TYR A 100 -10.53 -12.76 -0.85
CA TYR A 100 -11.10 -11.53 -0.32
C TYR A 100 -10.08 -10.80 0.55
N ASP A 101 -9.87 -9.53 0.23
CA ASP A 101 -9.22 -8.56 1.10
C ASP A 101 -10.25 -7.55 1.60
N ALA A 102 -9.82 -6.41 2.13
CA ALA A 102 -10.70 -5.29 2.42
C ALA A 102 -10.22 -4.00 1.77
N TRP A 103 -11.17 -3.15 1.42
CA TRP A 103 -10.93 -1.78 0.97
C TRP A 103 -11.36 -0.80 2.06
N VAL A 104 -10.50 0.17 2.36
CA VAL A 104 -10.83 1.35 3.16
C VAL A 104 -11.15 2.49 2.19
N SER A 105 -12.41 2.91 2.13
CA SER A 105 -12.87 3.95 1.19
C SER A 105 -12.26 5.33 1.48
N HIS A 106 -12.11 5.67 2.76
CA HIS A 106 -11.67 6.99 3.24
C HIS A 106 -10.65 6.83 4.39
N PRO A 107 -9.41 6.39 4.13
CA PRO A 107 -8.42 6.12 5.18
C PRO A 107 -8.09 7.36 6.03
N GLU A 108 -8.14 8.56 5.45
CA GLU A 108 -7.93 9.83 6.16
C GLU A 108 -8.99 10.09 7.23
N ARG A 109 -10.22 9.59 7.03
CA ARG A 109 -11.30 9.73 8.01
C ARG A 109 -11.10 8.84 9.22
N LEU A 110 -10.50 7.65 9.07
CA LEU A 110 -10.16 6.80 10.21
C LEU A 110 -9.19 7.50 11.17
N GLY A 111 -8.19 8.20 10.64
CA GLY A 111 -7.27 8.99 11.48
C GLY A 111 -7.97 10.13 12.20
N THR A 112 -8.90 10.81 11.52
CA THR A 112 -9.70 11.88 12.12
C THR A 112 -10.65 11.37 13.21
N GLU A 113 -11.29 10.22 12.99
CA GLU A 113 -12.15 9.55 13.97
C GLU A 113 -11.35 9.14 15.20
N MET A 114 -10.17 8.53 15.02
CA MET A 114 -9.27 8.18 16.12
C MET A 114 -8.90 9.41 16.98
N LEU A 115 -8.59 10.55 16.37
CA LEU A 115 -8.31 11.79 17.10
C LEU A 115 -9.53 12.29 17.87
N ARG A 116 -10.73 12.26 17.27
CA ARG A 116 -11.98 12.69 17.90
C ARG A 116 -12.35 11.80 19.08
N ASP A 117 -12.26 10.49 18.92
CA ASP A 117 -12.54 9.52 19.98
C ASP A 117 -11.56 9.69 21.13
N THR A 118 -10.27 9.87 20.84
CA THR A 118 -9.25 10.15 21.85
C THR A 118 -9.57 11.41 22.66
N MET A 119 -9.94 12.51 22.00
CA MET A 119 -10.30 13.77 22.68
C MET A 119 -11.60 13.65 23.49
N LYS A 120 -12.54 12.84 23.04
CA LYS A 120 -13.79 12.55 23.76
C LYS A 120 -13.54 11.72 25.02
N GLU A 121 -12.72 10.68 24.93
CA GLU A 121 -12.36 9.81 26.06
C GLU A 121 -11.41 10.49 27.04
N LYS A 122 -10.51 11.35 26.53
CA LYS A 122 -9.54 12.11 27.32
C LYS A 122 -9.70 13.61 27.05
N PRO A 123 -10.55 14.33 27.80
CA PRO A 123 -10.78 15.77 27.60
C PRO A 123 -9.55 16.66 27.78
N SER A 124 -8.46 16.15 28.37
CA SER A 124 -7.16 16.84 28.47
C SER A 124 -6.26 16.64 27.24
N ALA A 125 -6.58 15.69 26.36
CA ALA A 125 -5.86 15.50 25.11
C ALA A 125 -6.12 16.70 24.18
N ARG A 126 -5.10 17.05 23.39
CA ARG A 126 -5.16 18.13 22.41
C ARG A 126 -4.59 17.61 21.10
N ALA A 127 -5.32 17.81 20.01
CA ALA A 127 -4.85 17.57 18.66
C ALA A 127 -4.63 18.93 17.99
N LEU A 128 -3.38 19.23 17.62
CA LEU A 128 -2.99 20.49 16.98
C LEU A 128 -2.50 20.17 15.57
N ASN A 129 -3.17 20.72 14.56
CA ASN A 129 -2.70 20.71 13.18
C ASN A 129 -2.01 22.05 12.86
N TYR A 130 -1.34 22.12 11.70
CA TYR A 130 -0.54 23.28 11.30
C TYR A 130 0.55 23.69 12.31
N ALA A 131 0.86 22.82 13.28
CA ALA A 131 1.92 23.02 14.26
C ALA A 131 3.18 22.25 13.86
N ARG A 132 4.34 22.89 13.95
CA ARG A 132 5.65 22.25 13.75
C ARG A 132 6.41 22.21 15.07
N VAL A 133 7.05 21.08 15.37
CA VAL A 133 7.93 20.95 16.54
C VAL A 133 9.40 21.16 16.15
N SER A 134 10.14 21.82 17.02
CA SER A 134 11.61 21.93 16.93
C SER A 134 12.24 22.00 18.32
N LEU A 135 13.56 21.84 18.38
CA LEU A 135 14.36 22.13 19.57
C LEU A 135 14.44 23.65 19.79
N GLY A 136 14.17 24.10 21.01
CA GLY A 136 14.60 25.40 21.53
C GLY A 136 15.68 25.21 22.61
N ASP A 137 16.08 26.27 23.29
CA ASP A 137 17.24 26.24 24.21
C ASP A 137 17.16 25.14 25.29
N ALA A 138 16.03 25.02 25.98
CA ALA A 138 15.82 24.09 27.10
C ALA A 138 14.44 23.42 27.09
N SER A 139 13.78 23.40 25.92
CA SER A 139 12.45 22.84 25.72
C SER A 139 12.22 22.54 24.25
N LEU A 140 11.19 21.75 23.95
CA LEU A 140 10.65 21.73 22.60
C LEU A 140 9.80 22.98 22.37
N VAL A 141 9.76 23.47 21.15
CA VAL A 141 8.94 24.59 20.74
C VAL A 141 7.93 24.10 19.70
N LEU A 142 6.67 24.41 19.93
CA LEU A 142 5.60 24.26 18.95
C LEU A 142 5.41 25.59 18.24
N TYR A 143 5.55 25.61 16.92
CA TYR A 143 5.31 26.77 16.07
C TYR A 143 3.99 26.60 15.34
N ASP A 144 3.04 27.50 15.57
CA ASP A 144 1.79 27.58 14.81
C ASP A 144 2.06 28.28 13.48
N ARG A 145 1.92 27.54 12.38
CA ARG A 145 2.16 28.05 11.03
C ARG A 145 1.07 29.00 10.52
N LEU A 146 -0.07 29.11 11.21
CA LEU A 146 -1.16 30.01 10.82
C LEU A 146 -1.01 31.39 11.45
N SER A 147 -0.77 31.44 12.77
CA SER A 147 -0.60 32.71 13.51
C SER A 147 0.84 33.21 13.55
N GLY A 148 1.81 32.30 13.42
CA GLY A 148 3.23 32.58 13.66
C GLY A 148 3.63 32.55 15.14
N GLU A 149 2.72 32.20 16.04
CA GLU A 149 3.00 32.10 17.47
C GLU A 149 3.83 30.86 17.81
N THR A 150 4.56 30.93 18.92
CA THR A 150 5.35 29.81 19.46
C THR A 150 4.96 29.51 20.90
N VAL A 151 4.98 28.23 21.26
CA VAL A 151 4.72 27.75 22.62
C VAL A 151 5.80 26.76 23.03
N ALA A 152 6.49 27.06 24.14
CA ALA A 152 7.48 26.16 24.73
C ALA A 152 6.79 25.04 25.53
N VAL A 153 7.23 23.79 25.32
CA VAL A 153 6.70 22.60 26.00
C VAL A 153 7.84 21.70 26.51
N LYS A 154 7.63 21.11 27.69
CA LYS A 154 8.55 20.16 28.33
C LYS A 154 7.86 18.81 28.53
N PRO A 155 7.78 17.96 27.48
CA PRO A 155 7.12 16.67 27.60
C PRO A 155 7.95 15.71 28.46
N ARG A 156 7.27 14.78 29.15
CA ARG A 156 7.93 13.66 29.85
C ARG A 156 8.38 12.54 28.91
N LEU A 157 7.73 12.42 27.76
CA LEU A 157 8.00 11.44 26.72
C LEU A 157 7.61 12.06 25.38
N VAL A 158 8.44 11.83 24.37
CA VAL A 158 8.15 12.19 22.98
C VAL A 158 7.97 10.91 22.18
N VAL A 159 6.85 10.80 21.45
CA VAL A 159 6.62 9.72 20.49
C VAL A 159 6.74 10.32 19.09
N ASN A 160 7.83 9.99 18.38
CA ASN A 160 8.00 10.41 17.00
C ASN A 160 7.31 9.40 16.06
N ALA A 161 6.07 9.71 15.67
CA ALA A 161 5.27 8.91 14.74
C ALA A 161 5.08 9.62 13.38
N THR A 162 6.10 10.34 12.90
CA THR A 162 6.02 11.20 11.71
C THR A 162 6.21 10.48 10.37
N GLY A 163 6.12 9.14 10.35
CA GLY A 163 6.16 8.35 9.13
C GLY A 163 7.43 8.57 8.32
N GLY A 164 7.29 8.98 7.05
CA GLY A 164 8.43 9.24 6.17
C GLY A 164 9.37 10.36 6.65
N TRP A 165 8.89 11.21 7.56
CA TRP A 165 9.64 12.33 8.13
C TRP A 165 10.35 12.00 9.46
N ILE A 166 10.47 10.71 9.84
CA ILE A 166 11.01 10.32 11.15
C ILE A 166 12.40 10.90 11.42
N ASP A 167 13.33 10.79 10.46
CA ASP A 167 14.70 11.29 10.59
C ASP A 167 14.76 12.82 10.58
N LEU A 168 13.93 13.47 9.74
CA LEU A 168 13.80 14.93 9.70
C LEU A 168 13.27 15.48 11.03
N THR A 169 12.32 14.78 11.64
CA THR A 169 11.75 15.13 12.93
C THR A 169 12.77 14.91 14.05
N ASN A 170 13.48 13.78 14.05
CA ASN A 170 14.56 13.51 15.01
C ASN A 170 15.61 14.63 14.98
N SER A 171 16.06 15.02 13.79
CA SER A 171 16.98 16.15 13.62
C SER A 171 16.39 17.47 14.13
N ALA A 172 15.13 17.77 13.78
CA ALA A 172 14.47 19.02 14.19
C ALA A 172 14.30 19.15 15.70
N ILE A 173 14.13 18.05 16.43
CA ILE A 173 14.00 18.04 17.90
C ILE A 173 15.33 17.79 18.62
N GLY A 174 16.45 17.71 17.89
CA GLY A 174 17.79 17.48 18.46
C GLY A 174 18.03 16.06 18.99
N ALA A 175 17.25 15.08 18.55
CA ALA A 175 17.47 13.69 18.92
C ALA A 175 18.72 13.13 18.20
N VAL A 176 19.62 12.51 18.96
CA VAL A 176 20.77 11.79 18.40
C VAL A 176 20.33 10.36 18.07
N ALA A 177 19.95 10.14 16.82
CA ALA A 177 19.47 8.86 16.32
C ALA A 177 20.22 8.43 15.05
N PRO A 178 20.42 7.13 14.81
CA PRO A 178 20.88 6.65 13.51
C PRO A 178 19.84 6.98 12.42
N LYS A 179 20.26 6.96 11.15
CA LYS A 179 19.32 7.09 10.02
C LYS A 179 18.41 5.86 9.99
N LEU A 180 17.11 6.06 10.18
CA LEU A 180 16.11 4.99 10.24
C LEU A 180 15.44 4.78 8.88
N MET A 181 15.25 5.85 8.10
CA MET A 181 14.39 5.90 6.92
C MET A 181 15.17 5.63 5.62
N GLY A 182 14.73 4.65 4.82
CA GLY A 182 15.29 4.36 3.47
C GLY A 182 14.22 4.37 2.36
N GLY A 183 13.15 5.11 2.61
CA GLY A 183 11.82 4.95 2.06
C GLY A 183 11.68 5.07 0.56
N THR A 184 10.48 4.70 0.12
CA THR A 184 10.17 4.59 -1.31
C THR A 184 8.86 5.28 -1.61
N LYS A 185 8.86 6.10 -2.66
CA LYS A 185 7.63 6.66 -3.20
C LYS A 185 6.85 5.61 -3.99
N GLY A 186 5.53 5.72 -3.93
CA GLY A 186 4.58 4.92 -4.67
C GLY A 186 3.47 5.78 -5.20
N SER A 187 3.41 5.87 -6.52
CA SER A 187 2.45 6.68 -7.25
C SER A 187 1.26 5.85 -7.70
N HIS A 188 0.11 6.50 -7.85
CA HIS A 188 -1.13 5.92 -8.34
C HIS A 188 -1.83 6.92 -9.27
N LEU A 189 -2.60 6.37 -10.21
CA LEU A 189 -3.45 7.12 -11.13
C LEU A 189 -4.92 6.82 -10.81
N ILE A 190 -5.78 7.82 -10.98
CA ILE A 190 -7.23 7.66 -11.03
C ILE A 190 -7.67 7.84 -12.47
N VAL A 191 -8.25 6.77 -13.03
CA VAL A 191 -8.63 6.66 -14.44
C VAL A 191 -10.14 6.68 -14.56
N ASP A 192 -10.67 7.63 -15.32
CA ASP A 192 -12.07 7.82 -15.63
C ASP A 192 -12.44 7.15 -16.97
N ASN A 193 -12.36 5.82 -17.00
CA ASN A 193 -12.66 5.03 -18.18
C ASN A 193 -13.74 4.00 -17.84
N ARG A 194 -14.92 4.16 -18.44
CA ARG A 194 -16.10 3.34 -18.12
C ARG A 194 -15.92 1.87 -18.53
N GLU A 195 -15.27 1.64 -19.67
CA GLU A 195 -14.97 0.30 -20.17
C GLU A 195 -14.05 -0.45 -19.20
N LEU A 196 -12.97 0.19 -18.74
CA LEU A 196 -12.07 -0.37 -17.73
C LEU A 196 -12.80 -0.63 -16.40
N HIS A 197 -13.62 0.31 -15.94
CA HIS A 197 -14.39 0.16 -14.70
C HIS A 197 -15.31 -1.06 -14.76
N ASP A 198 -16.07 -1.20 -15.84
CA ASP A 198 -17.03 -2.29 -16.01
C ASP A 198 -16.31 -3.62 -16.25
N ALA A 199 -15.17 -3.61 -16.96
CA ALA A 199 -14.32 -4.78 -17.17
C ALA A 199 -13.73 -5.38 -15.87
N LEU A 200 -13.72 -4.64 -14.77
CA LEU A 200 -13.28 -5.14 -13.47
C LEU A 200 -14.36 -5.94 -12.72
N ASP A 201 -15.64 -5.79 -13.08
CA ASP A 201 -16.78 -6.46 -12.43
C ASP A 201 -16.76 -6.32 -10.89
N GLY A 202 -16.41 -5.13 -10.38
CA GLY A 202 -16.33 -4.89 -8.92
C GLY A 202 -15.14 -5.55 -8.21
N HIS A 203 -14.20 -6.15 -8.94
CA HIS A 203 -13.02 -6.82 -8.36
C HIS A 203 -11.76 -5.95 -8.42
N MET A 204 -10.86 -6.17 -7.48
CA MET A 204 -9.46 -5.78 -7.64
C MET A 204 -8.75 -6.82 -8.49
N ILE A 205 -7.94 -6.37 -9.45
CA ILE A 205 -6.95 -7.21 -10.12
C ILE A 205 -5.60 -6.96 -9.47
N TYR A 206 -5.02 -8.02 -8.89
CA TYR A 206 -3.70 -8.01 -8.25
C TYR A 206 -2.74 -8.83 -9.10
N TYR A 207 -1.71 -8.20 -9.66
CA TYR A 207 -0.84 -8.84 -10.65
C TYR A 207 0.61 -8.41 -10.51
N GLU A 208 1.50 -9.26 -11.03
CA GLU A 208 2.92 -8.96 -11.17
C GLU A 208 3.14 -8.39 -12.58
N ASN A 209 3.68 -7.18 -12.65
CA ASN A 209 4.08 -6.53 -13.90
C ASN A 209 5.35 -7.18 -14.47
N GLU A 210 5.74 -6.86 -15.71
CA GLU A 210 6.86 -7.50 -16.42
C GLU A 210 8.21 -7.39 -15.68
N ASP A 211 8.40 -6.34 -14.89
CA ASP A 211 9.60 -6.12 -14.07
C ASP A 211 9.59 -6.84 -12.71
N GLY A 212 8.53 -7.59 -12.41
CA GLY A 212 8.37 -8.35 -11.17
C GLY A 212 7.78 -7.54 -10.00
N ARG A 213 7.40 -6.28 -10.23
CA ARG A 213 6.70 -5.48 -9.22
C ARG A 213 5.21 -5.82 -9.19
N ILE A 214 4.61 -5.64 -8.02
CA ILE A 214 3.18 -5.86 -7.84
C ILE A 214 2.42 -4.59 -8.18
N CYS A 215 1.42 -4.74 -9.04
CA CYS A 215 0.44 -3.72 -9.35
C CYS A 215 -0.97 -4.19 -8.96
N ILE A 216 -1.82 -3.21 -8.69
CA ILE A 216 -3.24 -3.36 -8.43
C ILE A 216 -4.01 -2.41 -9.34
N LEU A 217 -5.20 -2.84 -9.74
CA LEU A 217 -6.25 -1.92 -10.18
C LEU A 217 -7.60 -2.36 -9.67
N PHE A 218 -8.45 -1.42 -9.27
CA PHE A 218 -9.79 -1.74 -8.77
C PHE A 218 -10.74 -0.55 -8.90
N PRO A 219 -12.07 -0.78 -8.93
CA PRO A 219 -13.06 0.28 -8.91
C PRO A 219 -12.94 1.13 -7.64
N TYR A 220 -12.79 2.44 -7.81
CA TYR A 220 -12.57 3.39 -6.73
C TYR A 220 -13.42 4.64 -6.97
N LEU A 221 -14.42 4.85 -6.12
CA LEU A 221 -15.33 6.00 -6.15
C LEU A 221 -15.93 6.29 -7.55
N GLY A 222 -16.36 5.24 -8.25
CA GLY A 222 -16.95 5.32 -9.60
C GLY A 222 -15.94 5.45 -10.75
N LYS A 223 -14.64 5.43 -10.44
CA LYS A 223 -13.50 5.44 -11.38
C LYS A 223 -12.64 4.19 -11.14
N VAL A 224 -11.43 4.17 -11.68
CA VAL A 224 -10.46 3.08 -11.43
C VAL A 224 -9.20 3.63 -10.81
N LEU A 225 -8.79 3.09 -9.67
CA LEU A 225 -7.47 3.35 -9.09
C LEU A 225 -6.49 2.34 -9.65
N VAL A 226 -5.33 2.80 -10.13
CA VAL A 226 -4.26 1.97 -10.70
C VAL A 226 -2.93 2.33 -10.07
N GLY A 227 -2.14 1.33 -9.70
CA GLY A 227 -0.79 1.54 -9.19
C GLY A 227 -0.16 0.24 -8.69
N SER A 228 0.91 0.25 -7.91
CA SER A 228 1.72 1.41 -7.59
C SER A 228 3.12 1.26 -8.16
N THR A 229 3.87 2.36 -8.18
CA THR A 229 5.32 2.33 -8.35
C THR A 229 6.04 2.03 -7.02
N ASP A 230 7.34 1.74 -7.12
CA ASP A 230 8.22 1.53 -5.96
C ASP A 230 9.63 2.04 -6.29
N ILE A 231 9.88 3.31 -5.94
CA ILE A 231 11.07 4.07 -6.31
C ILE A 231 11.64 4.73 -5.05
N ARG A 232 12.97 4.67 -4.84
CA ARG A 232 13.62 5.32 -3.70
C ARG A 232 13.42 6.84 -3.71
N VAL A 233 13.26 7.42 -2.53
CA VAL A 233 13.20 8.86 -2.34
C VAL A 233 13.89 9.23 -1.03
N ASP A 234 14.78 10.22 -1.06
CA ASP A 234 15.51 10.67 0.12
C ASP A 234 14.72 11.68 0.94
N ASP A 235 14.02 12.60 0.28
CA ASP A 235 13.20 13.64 0.90
C ASP A 235 11.71 13.39 0.62
N PRO A 236 10.89 13.06 1.64
CA PRO A 236 9.46 12.84 1.45
C PRO A 236 8.70 14.08 0.95
N ASP A 237 9.19 15.31 1.19
CA ASP A 237 8.54 16.53 0.70
C ASP A 237 8.71 16.73 -0.82
N GLN A 238 9.66 16.03 -1.45
CA GLN A 238 9.88 16.06 -2.90
C GLN A 238 9.12 14.98 -3.66
N ALA A 239 8.39 14.10 -2.96
CA ALA A 239 7.67 13.01 -3.59
C ALA A 239 6.54 13.55 -4.49
N ARG A 240 6.70 13.34 -5.80
CA ARG A 240 5.66 13.52 -6.81
C ARG A 240 5.64 12.34 -7.79
N CYS A 241 4.49 12.13 -8.42
CA CYS A 241 4.36 11.21 -9.55
C CYS A 241 4.95 11.88 -10.79
N GLU A 242 6.01 11.30 -11.33
CA GLU A 242 6.71 11.79 -12.52
C GLU A 242 6.14 11.15 -13.80
N ASP A 243 6.49 11.69 -14.98
CA ASP A 243 5.94 11.22 -16.26
C ASP A 243 6.29 9.76 -16.59
N ASP A 244 7.48 9.30 -16.18
CA ASP A 244 7.92 7.91 -16.36
C ASP A 244 7.10 6.94 -15.49
N GLU A 245 6.76 7.33 -14.26
CA GLU A 245 5.86 6.58 -13.38
C GLU A 245 4.44 6.51 -13.97
N ARG A 246 3.94 7.64 -14.48
CA ARG A 246 2.64 7.69 -15.15
C ARG A 246 2.61 6.74 -16.34
N GLN A 247 3.64 6.77 -17.18
CA GLN A 247 3.76 5.88 -18.34
C GLN A 247 3.88 4.41 -17.92
N TYR A 248 4.65 4.11 -16.87
CA TYR A 248 4.78 2.76 -16.32
C TYR A 248 3.42 2.20 -15.86
N ILE A 249 2.63 3.00 -15.13
CA ILE A 249 1.31 2.59 -14.64
C ILE A 249 0.32 2.40 -15.81
N ARG A 250 0.40 3.23 -16.86
CA ARG A 250 -0.42 3.02 -18.08
C ARG A 250 -0.04 1.74 -18.81
N GLN A 251 1.26 1.48 -18.97
CA GLN A 251 1.74 0.27 -19.64
C GLN A 251 1.32 -1.00 -18.88
N SER A 252 1.33 -0.97 -17.54
CA SER A 252 0.91 -2.12 -16.74
C SER A 252 -0.59 -2.45 -16.90
N LEU A 253 -1.43 -1.47 -17.25
CA LEU A 253 -2.84 -1.71 -17.60
C LEU A 253 -2.98 -2.53 -18.87
N SER A 254 -2.27 -2.15 -19.93
CA SER A 254 -2.29 -2.85 -21.23
C SER A 254 -1.85 -4.31 -21.11
N PHE A 255 -1.05 -4.65 -20.10
CA PHE A 255 -0.71 -6.03 -19.81
C PHE A 255 -1.91 -6.87 -19.34
N VAL A 256 -2.79 -6.29 -18.53
CA VAL A 256 -3.96 -6.97 -17.95
C VAL A 256 -5.16 -6.91 -18.88
N PHE A 257 -5.40 -5.75 -19.50
CA PHE A 257 -6.51 -5.47 -20.40
C PHE A 257 -5.97 -4.90 -21.73
N PRO A 258 -5.43 -5.75 -22.62
CA PRO A 258 -4.71 -5.29 -23.81
C PRO A 258 -5.59 -4.60 -24.85
N GLU A 259 -6.90 -4.84 -24.82
CA GLU A 259 -7.87 -4.26 -25.76
C GLU A 259 -8.46 -2.94 -25.25
N ILE A 260 -8.24 -2.58 -23.98
CA ILE A 260 -8.76 -1.34 -23.39
C ILE A 260 -7.66 -0.28 -23.44
N GLU A 261 -7.81 0.68 -24.34
CA GLU A 261 -6.89 1.80 -24.46
C GLU A 261 -7.21 2.91 -23.45
N ILE A 262 -6.19 3.37 -22.72
CA ILE A 262 -6.32 4.44 -21.74
C ILE A 262 -5.67 5.70 -22.30
N ALA A 263 -6.49 6.69 -22.63
CA ALA A 263 -6.04 7.98 -23.13
C ALA A 263 -5.42 8.81 -21.98
N ASP A 264 -4.55 9.77 -22.33
CA ASP A 264 -4.01 10.68 -21.33
C ASP A 264 -5.05 11.57 -20.67
N THR A 265 -6.16 11.82 -21.37
CA THR A 265 -7.34 12.54 -20.87
C THR A 265 -8.17 11.74 -19.88
N ASP A 266 -8.03 10.40 -19.86
CA ASP A 266 -8.75 9.55 -18.91
C ASP A 266 -8.13 9.62 -17.51
N ILE A 267 -6.89 10.10 -17.39
CA ILE A 267 -6.20 10.26 -16.10
C ILE A 267 -6.65 11.58 -15.48
N VAL A 268 -7.64 11.49 -14.58
CA VAL A 268 -8.26 12.66 -13.95
C VAL A 268 -7.61 13.08 -12.64
N PHE A 269 -6.81 12.20 -12.04
CA PHE A 269 -6.04 12.51 -10.83
C PHE A 269 -4.81 11.61 -10.72
N GLN A 270 -3.76 12.11 -10.08
CA GLN A 270 -2.58 11.34 -9.71
C GLN A 270 -2.11 11.74 -8.32
N PHE A 271 -1.60 10.78 -7.56
CA PHE A 271 -1.03 11.05 -6.25
C PHE A 271 0.16 10.13 -5.99
N THR A 272 1.01 10.53 -5.06
CA THR A 272 2.12 9.72 -4.59
C THR A 272 2.21 9.82 -3.07
N GLY A 273 2.78 8.79 -2.45
CA GLY A 273 3.08 8.79 -1.03
C GLY A 273 4.38 8.06 -0.77
N VAL A 274 5.03 8.36 0.35
CA VAL A 274 6.27 7.72 0.77
C VAL A 274 6.00 6.64 1.80
N ARG A 275 6.48 5.44 1.50
CA ARG A 275 6.44 4.30 2.42
C ARG A 275 7.56 4.48 3.46
N PRO A 276 7.24 4.55 4.77
CA PRO A 276 8.24 4.70 5.83
C PRO A 276 8.93 3.36 6.08
N LEU A 277 9.82 2.98 5.17
CA LEU A 277 10.54 1.71 5.23
C LEU A 277 11.90 1.88 5.92
N PRO A 278 12.37 0.88 6.67
CA PRO A 278 13.68 0.93 7.30
C PRO A 278 14.79 1.01 6.24
N ILE A 279 15.92 1.63 6.60
CA ILE A 279 17.08 1.71 5.73
C ILE A 279 17.54 0.32 5.28
N SER A 280 17.79 0.16 3.98
CA SER A 280 18.22 -1.10 3.39
C SER A 280 19.10 -0.87 2.16
N GLN A 281 20.17 -1.66 2.06
CA GLN A 281 21.05 -1.71 0.88
C GLN A 281 20.51 -2.60 -0.24
N ASP A 282 19.34 -3.25 -0.09
CA ASP A 282 18.79 -4.12 -1.14
C ASP A 282 18.37 -3.31 -2.36
N SER A 283 18.93 -3.57 -3.53
CA SER A 283 18.59 -2.85 -4.76
C SER A 283 17.12 -3.02 -5.16
N PHE A 284 16.46 -4.10 -4.73
CA PHE A 284 15.04 -4.33 -4.97
C PHE A 284 14.19 -3.89 -3.76
N THR A 285 13.65 -2.68 -3.83
CA THR A 285 12.78 -2.07 -2.81
C THR A 285 11.60 -2.96 -2.41
N GLY A 286 11.09 -3.76 -3.34
CA GLY A 286 10.08 -4.80 -3.15
C GLY A 286 10.40 -5.85 -2.07
N ARG A 287 11.61 -5.87 -1.49
CA ARG A 287 12.02 -6.79 -0.41
C ARG A 287 12.21 -6.18 0.97
N ILE A 288 12.31 -4.86 1.07
CA ILE A 288 12.51 -4.20 2.35
C ILE A 288 11.38 -4.60 3.30
N PRO A 289 11.60 -4.98 4.57
CA PRO A 289 10.53 -5.40 5.47
C PRO A 289 9.40 -4.36 5.55
N ARG A 290 8.15 -4.84 5.55
CA ARG A 290 6.92 -4.01 5.69
C ARG A 290 6.37 -4.09 7.12
N ASP A 291 7.12 -4.70 8.03
CA ASP A 291 6.77 -4.74 9.43
C ASP A 291 7.09 -3.38 10.09
N HIS A 292 6.54 -3.17 11.28
CA HIS A 292 6.76 -1.99 12.08
C HIS A 292 7.93 -2.20 13.05
N PHE A 293 8.64 -1.12 13.34
CA PHE A 293 9.76 -1.11 14.27
C PHE A 293 9.61 0.08 15.20
N CYS A 294 9.91 -0.13 16.48
CA CYS A 294 9.95 0.93 17.48
C CYS A 294 11.37 0.97 18.06
N GLU A 295 11.96 2.16 18.08
CA GLU A 295 13.27 2.40 18.66
C GLU A 295 13.14 3.39 19.81
N LEU A 296 13.70 3.05 20.97
CA LEU A 296 13.78 3.97 22.10
C LEU A 296 15.08 4.75 21.99
N ILE A 297 14.96 6.06 21.79
CA ILE A 297 16.08 6.98 21.75
C ILE A 297 16.13 7.71 23.09
N GLU A 298 17.28 7.65 23.78
CA GLU A 298 17.48 8.45 24.99
C GLU A 298 17.54 9.93 24.62
N GLY A 299 16.75 10.75 25.33
CA GLY A 299 16.80 12.20 25.15
C GLY A 299 18.16 12.74 25.58
N ALA A 300 18.65 13.76 24.87
CA ALA A 300 19.66 14.63 25.46
C ALA A 300 19.02 15.28 26.71
N GLY A 301 19.60 14.99 27.88
CA GLY A 301 18.99 15.22 29.20
C GLY A 301 18.45 16.62 29.48
#